data_AF-A0A6N2KU87-F1
#
_entry.id   AF-A0A6N2KU87-F1
#
_cell.length_a   1.000
_cell.length_b   1.000
_cell.length_c   1.000
_cell.angle_alpha   90.00
_cell.angle_beta   90.00
_cell.angle_gamma   90.00
#
_symmetry.space_group_name_H-M   'P 1'
#
loop_
_entity.id
_entity.type
_entity.pdbx_description
1 polymer ?
#
loop_
_entity_poly.entity_id
_entity_poly.type
_entity_poly.pdbx_seq_one_letter_code
_entity_poly.pdbx_strand_id
1 'polypeptide(L)'
;MASNRGHSHSRRFISRRQSILTVALFTTLAFVSSIFLLLYGFAPKEDDILKDDTRLEEPLQYQSAQQQVSDGNLWGASRSHGLHPCIKPTVRHKAAQGSDHYITVKSNGGLNQMRTGISDMVAVAFIMNATLVIPQLDKRSFWQDTSTFSDIFDELHFITTLQDDVRIVKALPKELESLPRARKHFTSWSGMGYYEEMARLWKDYQVIHVAKSDSRLANNDLPLDIQRLRCRALYHALRFSPSIESLGK
;
A
#
# COMPACT_ATOMS: atom_id res chain seq x y z
N MET A 1 -17.07 -51.91 -64.47
CA MET A 1 -17.60 -50.79 -63.67
C MET A 1 -18.81 -51.29 -62.91
N ALA A 2 -18.70 -51.39 -61.59
CA ALA A 2 -19.65 -52.05 -60.71
C ALA A 2 -20.87 -51.14 -60.44
N SER A 3 -22.07 -51.71 -60.63
CA SER A 3 -23.34 -51.15 -60.15
C SER A 3 -23.69 -51.90 -58.87
N ASN A 4 -23.69 -51.21 -57.73
CA ASN A 4 -24.04 -51.81 -56.45
C ASN A 4 -25.25 -51.12 -55.83
N ARG A 5 -26.21 -51.96 -55.44
CA ARG A 5 -27.55 -51.65 -54.98
C ARG A 5 -27.53 -50.95 -53.62
N GLY A 6 -28.39 -49.95 -53.47
CA GLY A 6 -28.70 -49.35 -52.17
C GLY A 6 -29.43 -50.33 -51.26
N HIS A 7 -29.09 -50.31 -49.98
CA HIS A 7 -29.92 -50.81 -48.87
C HIS A 7 -29.93 -49.75 -47.77
N SER A 8 -31.09 -49.15 -47.58
CA SER A 8 -31.42 -48.24 -46.48
C SER A 8 -31.70 -49.07 -45.23
N HIS A 9 -30.88 -48.90 -44.20
CA HIS A 9 -31.20 -49.38 -42.85
C HIS A 9 -31.62 -48.21 -41.96
N SER A 10 -32.94 -48.12 -41.79
CA SER A 10 -33.63 -47.31 -40.80
C SER A 10 -33.13 -47.65 -39.38
N ARG A 11 -32.44 -46.71 -38.72
CA ARG A 11 -32.18 -46.78 -37.28
C ARG A 11 -33.38 -46.17 -36.55
N ARG A 12 -34.16 -47.04 -35.90
CA ARG A 12 -35.26 -46.68 -35.00
C ARG A 12 -34.71 -45.83 -33.85
N PHE A 13 -35.16 -44.58 -33.77
CA PHE A 13 -34.93 -43.70 -32.63
C PHE A 13 -35.82 -44.18 -31.47
N ILE A 14 -35.22 -44.78 -30.44
CA ILE A 14 -35.92 -45.15 -29.21
C ILE A 14 -36.14 -43.86 -28.41
N SER A 15 -37.31 -43.25 -28.59
CA SER A 15 -37.81 -42.15 -27.75
C SER A 15 -38.15 -42.68 -26.36
N ARG A 16 -37.20 -42.59 -25.43
CA ARG A 16 -37.45 -42.86 -24.01
C ARG A 16 -38.15 -41.63 -23.42
N ARG A 17 -39.50 -41.63 -23.42
CA ARG A 17 -40.30 -40.65 -22.66
C ARG A 17 -39.94 -40.82 -21.18
N GLN A 18 -39.00 -40.02 -20.69
CA GLN A 18 -38.78 -39.88 -19.26
C GLN A 18 -40.02 -39.21 -18.68
N SER A 19 -40.66 -39.87 -17.72
CA SER A 19 -41.83 -39.31 -17.05
C SER A 19 -41.40 -38.01 -16.36
N ILE A 20 -42.23 -36.97 -16.44
CA ILE A 20 -41.97 -35.66 -15.81
C ILE A 20 -41.68 -35.83 -14.32
N LEU A 21 -42.32 -36.84 -13.68
CA LEU A 21 -42.05 -37.26 -12.31
C LEU A 21 -40.60 -37.69 -12.08
N THR A 22 -39.98 -38.40 -13.03
CA THR A 22 -38.59 -38.87 -12.90
C THR A 22 -37.64 -37.69 -13.00
N VAL A 23 -37.88 -36.76 -13.93
CA VAL A 23 -37.07 -35.54 -14.08
C VAL A 23 -37.18 -34.65 -12.84
N ALA A 24 -38.39 -34.46 -12.31
CA ALA A 24 -38.61 -33.70 -11.07
C ALA A 24 -37.96 -34.35 -9.84
N LEU A 25 -37.94 -35.69 -9.75
CA LEU A 25 -37.22 -36.41 -8.71
C LEU A 25 -35.70 -36.20 -8.80
N PHE A 26 -35.14 -36.25 -10.01
CA PHE A 26 -33.70 -36.02 -10.19
C PHE A 26 -33.29 -34.58 -9.89
N THR A 27 -34.07 -33.59 -10.28
CA THR A 27 -33.74 -32.18 -9.99
C THR A 27 -33.84 -31.86 -8.51
N THR A 28 -34.84 -32.41 -7.81
CA THR A 28 -34.96 -32.25 -6.35
C THR A 28 -33.85 -32.97 -5.60
N LEU A 29 -33.49 -34.20 -5.99
CA LEU A 29 -32.35 -34.92 -5.41
C LEU A 29 -31.02 -34.18 -5.63
N ALA A 30 -30.80 -33.63 -6.83
CA ALA A 30 -29.59 -32.86 -7.12
C ALA A 30 -29.51 -31.57 -6.28
N PHE A 31 -30.64 -30.89 -6.08
CA PHE A 31 -30.70 -29.68 -5.27
C PHE A 31 -30.44 -29.97 -3.78
N VAL A 32 -31.05 -31.03 -3.25
CA VAL A 32 -30.83 -31.46 -1.86
C VAL A 32 -29.38 -31.94 -1.66
N SER A 33 -28.79 -32.64 -2.63
CA SER A 33 -27.38 -33.05 -2.58
C SER A 33 -26.43 -31.86 -2.63
N SER A 34 -26.73 -30.82 -3.41
CA SER A 34 -25.93 -29.60 -3.48
C SER A 34 -26.01 -28.79 -2.17
N ILE A 35 -27.20 -28.70 -1.56
CA ILE A 35 -27.38 -28.12 -0.23
C ILE A 35 -26.63 -28.92 0.84
N PHE A 36 -26.67 -30.26 0.77
CA PHE A 36 -25.93 -31.12 1.70
C PHE A 36 -24.41 -30.94 1.57
N LEU A 37 -23.88 -30.84 0.34
CA LEU A 37 -22.47 -30.53 0.11
C LEU A 37 -22.09 -29.12 0.58
N LEU A 38 -23.00 -28.14 0.50
CA LEU A 38 -22.75 -26.80 1.02
C LEU A 38 -22.77 -26.75 2.56
N LEU A 39 -23.69 -27.46 3.20
CA LEU A 39 -23.83 -27.48 4.66
C LEU A 39 -22.81 -28.40 5.36
N TYR A 40 -22.41 -29.49 4.71
CA TYR A 40 -21.53 -30.50 5.31
C TYR A 40 -20.17 -30.67 4.60
N GLY A 41 -20.01 -30.17 3.37
CA GLY A 41 -18.73 -30.21 2.62
C GLY A 41 -17.84 -28.99 2.84
N PHE A 42 -18.39 -27.88 3.36
CA PHE A 42 -17.63 -26.69 3.79
C PHE A 42 -17.62 -26.50 5.31
N ALA A 43 -18.08 -27.50 6.08
CA ALA A 43 -17.78 -27.54 7.51
C ALA A 43 -16.28 -27.84 7.65
N PRO A 44 -15.46 -26.93 8.20
CA PRO A 44 -14.05 -27.20 8.38
C PRO A 44 -13.93 -28.39 9.33
N LYS A 45 -13.29 -29.45 8.84
CA LYS A 45 -12.83 -30.54 9.69
C LYS A 45 -11.67 -29.96 10.51
N GLU A 46 -11.95 -29.52 11.74
CA GLU A 46 -10.92 -29.37 12.77
C GLU A 46 -10.31 -30.75 12.94
N ASP A 47 -9.21 -31.02 12.24
CA ASP A 47 -8.21 -32.07 12.49
C ASP A 47 -7.38 -32.28 11.20
N ASP A 48 -6.58 -31.28 10.76
CA ASP A 48 -5.46 -31.56 9.84
C ASP A 48 -4.39 -30.45 9.73
N ILE A 49 -4.13 -29.67 10.79
CA ILE A 49 -2.94 -28.80 10.86
C ILE A 49 -2.26 -28.92 12.22
N LEU A 50 -1.69 -30.10 12.53
CA LEU A 50 -0.60 -30.19 13.50
C LEU A 50 0.17 -31.52 13.37
N LYS A 51 0.94 -31.68 12.28
CA LYS A 51 2.03 -32.66 12.23
C LYS A 51 3.13 -32.18 11.28
N ASP A 52 3.80 -31.08 11.62
CA ASP A 52 5.22 -30.92 11.28
C ASP A 52 5.81 -29.74 12.08
N ASP A 53 6.05 -29.94 13.37
CA ASP A 53 7.28 -29.43 14.01
C ASP A 53 7.36 -30.01 15.43
N THR A 54 8.08 -31.10 15.59
CA THR A 54 8.43 -31.64 16.90
C THR A 54 9.94 -31.71 17.00
N ARG A 55 10.58 -30.53 17.04
CA ARG A 55 11.92 -30.38 17.62
C ARG A 55 12.02 -29.08 18.42
N LEU A 56 11.75 -29.24 19.72
CA LEU A 56 12.36 -28.52 20.84
C LEU A 56 12.21 -26.98 20.82
N GLU A 57 11.10 -26.48 21.35
CA GLU A 57 11.08 -25.22 22.09
C GLU A 57 10.65 -25.48 23.54
N GLU A 58 11.52 -25.12 24.49
CA GLU A 58 11.17 -25.02 25.91
C GLU A 58 10.03 -24.01 26.10
N PRO A 59 9.08 -24.25 27.02
CA PRO A 59 7.99 -23.32 27.24
C PRO A 59 8.52 -22.03 27.89
N LEU A 60 8.43 -20.92 27.16
CA LEU A 60 8.56 -19.57 27.74
C LEU A 60 7.48 -19.40 28.80
N GLN A 61 7.90 -19.51 30.05
CA GLN A 61 7.10 -19.28 31.22
C GLN A 61 6.64 -17.82 31.25
N TYR A 62 5.37 -17.57 30.96
CA TYR A 62 4.74 -16.27 31.16
C TYR A 62 4.60 -16.02 32.67
N GLN A 63 5.66 -15.51 33.28
CA GLN A 63 5.59 -14.92 34.62
C GLN A 63 4.91 -13.55 34.47
N SER A 64 3.67 -13.44 34.93
CA SER A 64 3.04 -12.15 35.19
C SER A 64 3.72 -11.48 36.39
N ALA A 65 4.93 -10.98 36.18
CA ALA A 65 5.48 -9.97 37.05
C ALA A 65 4.68 -8.69 36.78
N GLN A 66 3.82 -8.30 37.72
CA GLN A 66 3.37 -6.91 37.82
C GLN A 66 4.60 -6.06 38.13
N GLN A 67 5.36 -5.76 37.09
CA GLN A 67 6.47 -4.85 37.15
C GLN A 67 5.83 -3.49 37.39
N GLN A 68 5.98 -2.95 38.61
CA GLN A 68 5.60 -1.57 38.90
C GLN A 68 6.38 -0.69 37.92
N VAL A 69 5.70 -0.28 36.84
CA VAL A 69 6.22 0.70 35.90
C VAL A 69 6.33 1.98 36.71
N SER A 70 7.56 2.36 37.06
CA SER A 70 7.80 3.68 37.62
C SER A 70 7.26 4.70 36.62
N ASP A 71 6.70 5.81 37.12
CA ASP A 71 6.02 6.82 36.27
C ASP A 71 6.94 7.33 35.13
N GLY A 72 8.26 7.33 35.36
CA GLY A 72 9.28 7.65 34.35
C GLY A 72 9.50 6.59 33.26
N ASN A 73 9.12 5.33 33.49
CA ASN A 73 9.21 4.25 32.51
C ASN A 73 7.94 4.10 31.66
N LEU A 74 6.84 4.76 32.03
CA LEU A 74 5.59 4.71 31.27
C LEU A 74 5.72 5.40 29.90
N TRP A 75 6.45 6.53 29.89
CA TRP A 75 6.68 7.35 28.69
C TRP A 75 8.02 7.08 28.02
N GLY A 76 8.82 6.14 28.56
CA GLY A 76 10.09 5.72 27.99
C GLY A 76 9.88 4.83 26.77
N ALA A 77 10.88 4.78 25.87
CA ALA A 77 10.86 3.83 24.77
C ALA A 77 10.82 2.40 25.33
N SER A 78 9.75 1.65 25.00
CA SER A 78 9.66 0.23 25.32
C SER A 78 10.87 -0.51 24.78
N ARG A 79 11.28 -1.59 25.46
CA ARG A 79 12.32 -2.48 24.94
C ARG A 79 11.92 -2.88 23.52
N SER A 80 12.81 -2.70 22.56
CA SER A 80 12.46 -2.95 21.16
C SER A 80 12.27 -4.44 20.84
N HIS A 81 12.48 -5.36 21.80
CA HIS A 81 12.36 -6.81 21.63
C HIS A 81 13.12 -7.34 20.39
N GLY A 82 14.26 -6.73 20.05
CA GLY A 82 15.03 -7.07 18.86
C GLY A 82 14.53 -6.44 17.55
N LEU A 83 13.40 -5.73 17.57
CA LEU A 83 12.93 -4.93 16.43
C LEU A 83 13.88 -3.75 16.22
N HIS A 84 14.23 -3.51 14.96
CA HIS A 84 15.07 -2.40 14.55
C HIS A 84 14.45 -1.65 13.36
N PRO A 85 14.65 -0.33 13.24
CA PRO A 85 14.12 0.44 12.13
C PRO A 85 14.61 -0.09 10.77
N CYS A 86 13.69 -0.38 9.87
CA CYS A 86 14.00 -0.79 8.49
C CYS A 86 14.20 0.45 7.60
N ILE A 87 15.27 1.21 7.87
CA ILE A 87 15.50 2.53 7.25
C ILE A 87 16.78 2.62 6.42
N LYS A 88 17.66 1.60 6.42
CA LYS A 88 18.93 1.65 5.67
C LYS A 88 18.71 1.17 4.23
N PRO A 89 19.12 1.94 3.19
CA PRO A 89 19.04 1.48 1.80
C PRO A 89 19.80 0.16 1.61
N THR A 90 19.41 -0.66 0.63
CA THR A 90 20.23 -1.79 0.20
C THR A 90 21.40 -1.32 -0.67
N VAL A 91 22.37 -2.19 -0.91
CA VAL A 91 23.52 -1.93 -1.81
C VAL A 91 23.07 -1.66 -3.26
N ARG A 92 21.87 -2.09 -3.65
CA ARG A 92 21.30 -1.88 -4.99
C ARG A 92 20.59 -0.54 -5.14
N HIS A 93 20.38 0.17 -4.03
CA HIS A 93 19.74 1.48 -4.05
C HIS A 93 20.60 2.46 -4.84
N LYS A 94 19.99 3.11 -5.83
CA LYS A 94 20.65 4.13 -6.65
C LYS A 94 20.26 5.49 -6.16
N ALA A 95 21.26 6.34 -5.93
CA ALA A 95 21.03 7.71 -5.54
C ALA A 95 20.24 8.47 -6.62
N ALA A 96 19.40 9.42 -6.19
CA ALA A 96 18.70 10.31 -7.10
C ALA A 96 19.69 11.07 -7.98
N GLN A 97 19.44 11.05 -9.29
CA GLN A 97 20.20 11.84 -10.26
C GLN A 97 19.70 13.29 -10.36
N GLY A 98 18.59 13.61 -9.68
CA GLY A 98 17.85 14.86 -9.88
C GLY A 98 17.05 14.84 -11.18
N SER A 99 15.99 15.64 -11.23
CA SER A 99 15.08 15.73 -12.39
C SER A 99 14.50 17.14 -12.46
N ASP A 100 14.31 17.64 -13.68
CA ASP A 100 13.66 18.94 -13.94
C ASP A 100 12.13 18.84 -13.98
N HIS A 101 11.56 17.69 -13.60
CA HIS A 101 10.14 17.50 -13.36
C HIS A 101 9.81 17.65 -11.88
N TYR A 102 8.70 18.33 -11.57
CA TYR A 102 8.35 18.71 -10.21
C TYR A 102 7.00 18.13 -9.79
N ILE A 103 6.97 17.54 -8.61
CA ILE A 103 5.73 17.14 -7.94
C ILE A 103 5.47 18.14 -6.82
N THR A 104 4.32 18.82 -6.89
CA THR A 104 3.78 19.62 -5.79
C THR A 104 2.64 18.85 -5.13
N VAL A 105 2.59 18.84 -3.80
CA VAL A 105 1.61 18.06 -3.05
C VAL A 105 0.88 18.94 -2.06
N LYS A 106 -0.44 18.81 -2.01
CA LYS A 106 -1.23 19.28 -0.87
C LYS A 106 -1.54 18.11 0.05
N SER A 107 -1.03 18.14 1.28
CA SER A 107 -1.20 17.08 2.27
C SER A 107 -2.41 17.33 3.16
N ASN A 108 -3.34 16.37 3.20
CA ASN A 108 -4.61 16.48 3.91
C ASN A 108 -4.79 15.36 4.93
N GLY A 109 -5.74 15.53 5.84
CA GLY A 109 -6.06 14.59 6.90
C GLY A 109 -5.58 15.04 8.29
N GLY A 110 -5.67 14.13 9.26
CA GLY A 110 -5.02 14.28 10.58
C GLY A 110 -3.49 14.34 10.47
N LEU A 111 -2.79 14.86 11.49
CA LEU A 111 -1.31 14.96 11.46
C LEU A 111 -0.62 13.61 11.16
N ASN A 112 -1.09 12.51 11.75
CA ASN A 112 -0.58 11.17 11.46
C ASN A 112 -0.89 10.70 10.04
N GLN A 113 -2.05 11.07 9.51
CA GLN A 113 -2.42 10.76 8.11
C GLN A 113 -1.55 11.56 7.14
N MET A 114 -1.31 12.85 7.42
CA MET A 114 -0.42 13.71 6.66
C MET A 114 1.00 13.15 6.64
N ARG A 115 1.55 12.74 7.79
CA ARG A 115 2.88 12.09 7.86
C ARG A 115 2.96 10.88 6.93
N THR A 116 1.95 10.02 6.98
CA THR A 116 1.90 8.81 6.16
C THR A 116 1.71 9.14 4.67
N GLY A 117 0.93 10.17 4.34
CA GLY A 117 0.72 10.64 2.96
C GLY A 117 1.97 11.28 2.37
N ILE A 118 2.67 12.13 3.14
CA ILE A 118 3.94 12.74 2.76
C ILE A 118 4.99 11.65 2.51
N SER A 119 5.07 10.65 3.40
CA SER A 119 5.96 9.51 3.22
C SER A 119 5.69 8.73 1.93
N ASP A 120 4.42 8.55 1.54
CA ASP A 120 4.09 7.92 0.28
C ASP A 120 4.48 8.80 -0.91
N MET A 121 4.32 10.12 -0.81
CA MET A 121 4.69 11.05 -1.88
C MET A 121 6.21 11.15 -2.08
N VAL A 122 7.02 10.96 -1.04
CA VAL A 122 8.47 10.77 -1.19
C VAL A 122 8.76 9.55 -2.05
N ALA A 123 8.13 8.41 -1.76
CA ALA A 123 8.30 7.19 -2.55
C ALA A 123 7.77 7.34 -4.00
N VAL A 124 6.64 8.03 -4.19
CA VAL A 124 6.09 8.31 -5.52
C VAL A 124 7.02 9.22 -6.32
N ALA A 125 7.60 10.26 -5.71
CA ALA A 125 8.59 11.11 -6.38
C ALA A 125 9.83 10.32 -6.81
N PHE A 126 10.27 9.37 -5.99
CA PHE A 126 11.34 8.44 -6.37
C PHE A 126 10.95 7.56 -7.57
N ILE A 127 9.78 6.90 -7.53
CA ILE A 127 9.30 6.03 -8.62
C ILE A 127 9.17 6.80 -9.93
N MET A 128 8.66 8.03 -9.88
CA MET A 128 8.43 8.86 -11.06
C MET A 128 9.68 9.63 -11.52
N ASN A 129 10.82 9.46 -10.83
CA ASN A 129 12.06 10.22 -11.04
C ASN A 129 11.82 11.74 -11.10
N ALA A 130 11.25 12.29 -10.04
CA ALA A 130 10.86 13.70 -9.96
C ALA A 130 11.51 14.40 -8.76
N THR A 131 11.65 15.72 -8.87
CA THR A 131 11.94 16.59 -7.74
C THR A 131 10.67 16.80 -6.93
N LEU A 132 10.72 16.55 -5.62
CA LEU A 132 9.60 16.83 -4.72
C LEU A 132 9.71 18.27 -4.20
N VAL A 133 8.63 19.04 -4.35
CA VAL A 133 8.50 20.33 -3.64
C VAL A 133 7.95 20.05 -2.24
N ILE A 134 8.45 20.75 -1.21
CA ILE A 134 7.98 20.61 0.17
C ILE A 134 6.43 20.61 0.20
N PRO A 135 5.81 19.56 0.79
CA PRO A 135 4.36 19.44 0.80
C PRO A 135 3.68 20.59 1.53
N GLN A 136 2.59 21.09 0.96
CA GLN A 136 1.76 22.11 1.59
C GLN A 136 0.74 21.44 2.50
N LEU A 137 0.73 21.78 3.79
CA LEU A 137 -0.26 21.26 4.73
C LEU A 137 -1.63 21.88 4.48
N ASP A 138 -2.68 21.06 4.50
CA ASP A 138 -4.04 21.51 4.29
C ASP A 138 -4.61 22.20 5.54
N LYS A 139 -4.87 23.50 5.39
CA LYS A 139 -5.32 24.41 6.46
C LYS A 139 -6.84 24.47 6.65
N ARG A 140 -7.61 23.72 5.86
CA ARG A 140 -9.07 23.91 5.75
C ARG A 140 -9.91 22.67 6.03
N SER A 141 -9.44 21.48 5.67
CA SER A 141 -10.32 20.30 5.68
C SER A 141 -10.54 19.70 7.08
N PHE A 142 -9.55 19.74 7.96
CA PHE A 142 -9.61 19.06 9.27
C PHE A 142 -9.19 19.95 10.44
N TRP A 143 -8.22 20.83 10.22
CA TRP A 143 -7.64 21.69 11.24
C TRP A 143 -7.74 23.14 10.77
N GLN A 144 -8.22 24.05 11.62
CA GLN A 144 -8.12 25.50 11.38
C GLN A 144 -6.73 26.02 11.76
N ASP A 145 -5.70 25.29 11.36
CA ASP A 145 -4.31 25.59 11.68
C ASP A 145 -3.67 26.32 10.49
N THR A 146 -2.97 27.43 10.79
CA THR A 146 -2.27 28.23 9.79
C THR A 146 -0.81 27.84 9.60
N SER A 147 -0.33 26.88 10.39
CA SER A 147 1.02 26.35 10.35
C SER A 147 1.41 25.86 8.95
N THR A 148 2.67 26.07 8.63
CA THR A 148 3.35 25.59 7.43
C THR A 148 4.11 24.30 7.73
N PHE A 149 4.75 23.72 6.72
CA PHE A 149 5.55 22.51 6.90
C PHE A 149 6.66 22.72 7.95
N SER A 150 7.37 23.85 7.90
CA SER A 150 8.49 24.16 8.80
C SER A 150 8.07 24.47 10.24
N ASP A 151 6.81 24.87 10.45
CA ASP A 151 6.29 25.10 11.80
C ASP A 151 6.10 23.76 12.54
N ILE A 152 5.73 22.70 11.80
CA ILE A 152 5.42 21.38 12.34
C ILE A 152 6.62 20.43 12.27
N PHE A 153 7.35 20.42 11.15
CA PHE A 153 8.46 19.50 10.89
C PHE A 153 9.78 20.26 10.70
N ASP A 154 10.89 19.61 11.05
CA ASP A 154 12.21 20.13 10.75
C ASP A 154 12.49 20.02 9.24
N GLU A 155 12.22 21.11 8.51
CA GLU A 155 12.36 21.18 7.05
C GLU A 155 13.78 20.86 6.58
N LEU A 156 14.79 21.38 7.26
CA LEU A 156 16.19 21.16 6.87
C LEU A 156 16.55 19.69 7.05
N HIS A 157 16.22 19.11 8.21
CA HIS A 157 16.45 17.70 8.49
C HIS A 157 15.72 16.78 7.50
N PHE A 158 14.49 17.14 7.10
CA PHE A 158 13.72 16.40 6.10
C PHE A 158 14.44 16.37 4.74
N ILE A 159 14.94 17.53 4.28
CA ILE A 159 15.67 17.64 3.01
C ILE A 159 16.99 16.88 3.08
N THR A 160 17.80 17.10 4.12
CA THR A 160 19.13 16.47 4.23
C THR A 160 19.06 14.96 4.43
N THR A 161 18.06 14.47 5.16
CA THR A 161 17.88 13.03 5.41
C THR A 161 17.57 12.26 4.11
N LEU A 162 16.86 12.89 3.17
CA LEU A 162 16.37 12.25 1.95
C LEU A 162 17.16 12.66 0.70
N GLN A 163 18.22 13.46 0.83
CA GLN A 163 18.95 14.05 -0.29
C GLN A 163 19.52 13.03 -1.28
N ASP A 164 19.91 11.85 -0.78
CA ASP A 164 20.45 10.77 -1.61
C ASP A 164 19.33 9.98 -2.30
N ASP A 165 18.11 10.04 -1.79
CA ASP A 165 16.96 9.31 -2.30
C ASP A 165 16.16 10.09 -3.33
N VAL A 166 15.81 11.33 -3.00
CA VAL A 166 14.91 12.18 -3.79
C VAL A 166 15.40 13.62 -3.65
N ARG A 167 15.46 14.34 -4.77
CA ARG A 167 15.73 15.78 -4.71
C ARG A 167 14.52 16.50 -4.14
N ILE A 168 14.70 17.23 -3.04
CA ILE A 168 13.63 17.99 -2.38
C ILE A 168 13.98 19.48 -2.41
N VAL A 169 13.03 20.31 -2.86
CA VAL A 169 13.17 21.77 -2.91
C VAL A 169 12.09 22.46 -2.09
N LYS A 170 12.43 23.60 -1.47
CA LYS A 170 11.53 24.35 -0.59
C LYS A 170 10.31 24.92 -1.31
N ALA A 171 10.52 25.40 -2.53
CA ALA A 171 9.49 26.01 -3.36
C ALA A 171 9.67 25.59 -4.81
N LEU A 172 8.58 25.65 -5.57
CA LEU A 172 8.62 25.49 -7.02
C LEU A 172 9.42 26.68 -7.61
N PRO A 173 10.31 26.47 -8.60
CA PRO A 173 10.95 27.57 -9.30
C PRO A 173 9.91 28.55 -9.88
N LYS A 174 10.17 29.85 -9.76
CA LYS A 174 9.20 30.90 -10.10
C LYS A 174 8.77 30.85 -11.57
N GLU A 175 9.70 30.44 -12.43
CA GLU A 175 9.50 30.29 -13.88
C GLU A 175 8.45 29.20 -14.20
N LEU A 176 8.26 28.24 -13.29
CA LEU A 176 7.32 27.13 -13.44
C LEU A 176 5.96 27.41 -12.80
N GLU A 177 5.81 28.48 -12.00
CA GLU A 177 4.55 28.77 -11.31
C GLU A 177 3.41 29.10 -12.30
N SER A 178 3.73 29.81 -13.38
CA SER A 178 2.78 30.17 -14.43
C SER A 178 2.54 29.07 -15.47
N LEU A 179 3.32 28.00 -15.46
CA LEU A 179 3.17 26.93 -16.45
C LEU A 179 1.93 26.05 -16.18
N PRO A 180 1.33 25.48 -17.23
CA PRO A 180 0.30 24.45 -17.08
C PRO A 180 0.80 23.30 -16.22
N ARG A 181 -0.06 22.83 -15.32
CA ARG A 181 0.23 21.71 -14.42
C ARG A 181 -0.82 20.62 -14.55
N ALA A 182 -0.39 19.37 -14.59
CA ALA A 182 -1.30 18.25 -14.53
C ALA A 182 -1.80 18.10 -13.09
N ARG A 183 -3.07 18.44 -12.85
CA ARG A 183 -3.70 18.22 -11.56
C ARG A 183 -4.15 16.76 -11.44
N LYS A 184 -3.66 16.05 -10.41
CA LYS A 184 -3.96 14.63 -10.20
C LYS A 184 -4.50 14.35 -8.80
N HIS A 185 -5.49 13.46 -8.77
CA HIS A 185 -5.88 12.67 -7.62
C HIS A 185 -5.48 11.24 -7.98
N PHE A 186 -4.42 10.73 -7.37
CA PHE A 186 -3.95 9.39 -7.71
C PHE A 186 -4.94 8.34 -7.24
N THR A 187 -4.96 7.20 -7.90
CA THR A 187 -5.78 6.06 -7.47
C THR A 187 -5.18 5.50 -6.17
N SER A 188 -5.99 5.39 -5.12
CA SER A 188 -5.52 4.87 -3.84
C SER A 188 -5.17 3.38 -3.93
N TRP A 189 -4.21 2.96 -3.13
CA TRP A 189 -3.64 1.60 -3.11
C TRP A 189 -3.04 1.14 -4.44
N SER A 190 -2.60 2.09 -5.27
CA SER A 190 -1.93 1.77 -6.53
C SER A 190 -0.52 1.26 -6.29
N GLY A 191 -0.13 0.23 -7.04
CA GLY A 191 1.23 -0.31 -7.04
C GLY A 191 2.22 0.55 -7.84
N MET A 192 3.47 0.11 -7.90
CA MET A 192 4.53 0.84 -8.61
C MET A 192 4.21 1.12 -10.08
N GLY A 193 3.74 0.10 -10.82
CA GLY A 193 3.50 0.21 -12.26
C GLY A 193 2.52 1.34 -12.64
N TYR A 194 1.54 1.62 -11.79
CA TYR A 194 0.66 2.78 -11.97
C TYR A 194 1.42 4.10 -12.00
N TYR A 195 2.37 4.29 -11.08
CA TYR A 195 3.16 5.53 -11.01
C TYR A 195 4.19 5.60 -12.12
N GLU A 196 4.76 4.47 -12.56
CA GLU A 196 5.58 4.39 -13.76
C GLU A 196 4.79 4.80 -15.02
N GLU A 197 3.52 4.38 -15.13
CA GLU A 197 2.63 4.85 -16.19
C GLU A 197 2.31 6.34 -16.08
N MET A 198 2.08 6.84 -14.86
CA MET A 198 1.85 8.28 -14.62
C MET A 198 3.07 9.13 -14.98
N ALA A 199 4.29 8.57 -14.97
CA ALA A 199 5.49 9.26 -15.43
C ALA A 199 5.42 9.65 -16.92
N ARG A 200 4.50 9.08 -17.71
CA ARG A 200 4.26 9.54 -19.10
C ARG A 200 3.77 10.98 -19.19
N LEU A 201 3.18 11.52 -18.11
CA LEU A 201 2.75 12.92 -18.03
C LEU A 201 3.91 13.91 -18.16
N TRP A 202 5.14 13.47 -17.90
CA TRP A 202 6.36 14.27 -18.09
C TRP A 202 6.60 14.71 -19.53
N LYS A 203 5.96 14.06 -20.51
CA LYS A 203 6.00 14.47 -21.92
C LYS A 203 5.29 15.80 -22.18
N ASP A 204 4.23 16.08 -21.42
CA ASP A 204 3.35 17.22 -21.65
C ASP A 204 3.44 18.28 -20.54
N TYR A 205 3.89 17.87 -19.35
CA TYR A 205 3.92 18.72 -18.16
C TYR A 205 5.26 18.65 -17.45
N GLN A 206 5.79 19.82 -17.08
CA GLN A 206 6.94 19.91 -16.19
C GLN A 206 6.53 19.81 -14.71
N VAL A 207 5.27 20.14 -14.40
CA VAL A 207 4.74 20.14 -13.03
C VAL A 207 3.50 19.26 -12.95
N ILE A 208 3.54 18.29 -12.04
CA ILE A 208 2.34 17.56 -11.58
C ILE A 208 1.95 18.14 -10.22
N HIS A 209 0.68 18.51 -10.10
CA HIS A 209 0.09 18.93 -8.84
C HIS A 209 -0.82 17.84 -8.28
N VAL A 210 -0.35 17.21 -7.21
CA VAL A 210 -1.09 16.22 -6.44
C VAL A 210 -1.98 16.97 -5.46
N ALA A 211 -3.27 16.96 -5.74
CA ALA A 211 -4.25 17.77 -5.03
C ALA A 211 -4.52 17.28 -3.60
N LYS A 212 -4.22 16.02 -3.31
CA LYS A 212 -4.40 15.37 -2.01
C LYS A 212 -3.35 14.26 -1.82
N SER A 213 -2.76 14.16 -0.63
CA SER A 213 -1.79 13.11 -0.29
C SER A 213 -2.44 11.86 0.33
N ASP A 214 -3.77 11.79 0.36
CA ASP A 214 -4.53 10.68 0.96
C ASP A 214 -4.60 9.43 0.06
N SER A 215 -4.30 9.57 -1.24
CA SER A 215 -4.08 8.44 -2.14
C SER A 215 -2.88 7.62 -1.68
N ARG A 216 -3.13 6.39 -1.23
CA ARG A 216 -2.11 5.51 -0.66
C ARG A 216 -1.31 4.81 -1.75
N LEU A 217 0.00 4.68 -1.55
CA LEU A 217 0.83 3.72 -2.28
C LEU A 217 0.54 2.31 -1.72
N ALA A 218 0.42 1.31 -2.60
CA ALA A 218 0.19 -0.08 -2.22
C ALA A 218 1.24 -0.54 -1.19
N ASN A 219 0.84 -1.38 -0.23
CA ASN A 219 1.78 -1.92 0.75
C ASN A 219 2.48 -3.20 0.25
N ASN A 220 1.79 -3.97 -0.59
CA ASN A 220 2.28 -5.23 -1.12
C ASN A 220 3.05 -5.00 -2.41
N ASP A 221 3.91 -5.96 -2.76
CA ASP A 221 4.62 -6.03 -4.04
C ASP A 221 5.49 -4.81 -4.36
N LEU A 222 5.84 -4.02 -3.34
CA LEU A 222 6.84 -2.97 -3.45
C LEU A 222 8.24 -3.55 -3.22
N PRO A 223 9.23 -3.21 -4.06
CA PRO A 223 10.62 -3.51 -3.79
C PRO A 223 11.05 -3.00 -2.41
N LEU A 224 11.95 -3.77 -1.80
CA LEU A 224 12.42 -3.55 -0.44
C LEU A 224 12.96 -2.13 -0.23
N ASP A 225 13.67 -1.57 -1.21
CA ASP A 225 14.21 -0.21 -1.12
C ASP A 225 13.14 0.88 -1.07
N ILE A 226 12.00 0.68 -1.73
CA ILE A 226 10.88 1.63 -1.68
C ILE A 226 10.19 1.56 -0.33
N GLN A 227 10.01 0.35 0.22
CA GLN A 227 9.47 0.20 1.57
C GLN A 227 10.39 0.84 2.62
N ARG A 228 11.71 0.64 2.49
CA ARG A 228 12.72 1.28 3.35
C ARG A 228 12.75 2.80 3.21
N LEU A 229 12.58 3.33 1.99
CA LEU A 229 12.45 4.77 1.75
C LEU A 229 11.21 5.34 2.46
N ARG A 230 10.06 4.66 2.38
CA ARG A 230 8.85 5.08 3.13
C ARG A 230 9.13 5.08 4.64
N CYS A 231 9.73 4.02 5.17
CA CYS A 231 10.09 3.95 6.59
C CYS A 231 11.05 5.08 6.99
N ARG A 232 12.08 5.35 6.19
CA ARG A 232 13.04 6.43 6.44
C ARG A 232 12.36 7.80 6.40
N ALA A 233 11.51 8.06 5.40
CA ALA A 233 10.74 9.29 5.32
C ALA A 233 9.82 9.47 6.55
N LEU A 234 9.05 8.44 6.90
CA LEU A 234 8.04 8.50 7.96
C LEU A 234 8.63 8.62 9.37
N TYR A 235 9.62 7.79 9.69
CA TYR A 235 10.13 7.63 11.05
C TYR A 235 11.42 8.38 11.32
N HIS A 236 12.18 8.76 10.29
CA HIS A 236 13.45 9.46 10.46
C HIS A 236 13.42 10.89 9.90
N ALA A 237 12.93 11.09 8.67
CA ALA A 237 12.95 12.41 8.02
C ALA A 237 11.86 13.35 8.55
N LEU A 238 10.64 12.84 8.78
CA LEU A 238 9.51 13.61 9.33
C LEU A 238 9.61 13.73 10.87
N ARG A 239 10.69 14.37 11.32
CA ARG A 239 10.88 14.80 12.70
C ARG A 239 10.13 16.10 12.95
N PHE A 240 9.59 16.27 14.16
CA PHE A 240 8.97 17.55 14.51
C PHE A 240 10.00 18.69 14.54
N SER A 241 9.51 19.91 14.37
CA SER A 241 10.34 21.12 14.45
C SER A 241 11.03 21.20 15.82
N PRO A 242 12.22 21.80 15.92
CA PRO A 242 12.95 21.90 17.19
C PRO A 242 12.13 22.53 18.32
N SER A 243 11.26 23.49 18.00
CA SER A 243 10.34 24.10 18.95
C SER A 243 9.35 23.09 19.54
N ILE A 244 8.75 22.22 18.72
CA ILE A 244 7.82 21.17 19.19
C ILE A 244 8.57 20.09 19.97
N GLU A 245 9.74 19.65 19.46
CA GLU A 245 10.58 18.65 20.14
C GLU A 245 11.02 19.12 21.53
N SER A 246 11.23 20.42 21.71
CA SER A 246 11.61 20.99 23.01
C SER A 246 10.51 20.92 24.07
N LEU A 247 9.24 20.81 23.66
CA LEU A 247 8.09 20.70 24.57
C LEU A 247 7.91 19.28 25.13
N GLY A 248 8.45 18.27 24.44
CA GLY A 248 8.34 16.86 24.83
C GLY A 248 9.55 16.32 25.61
N LYS A 249 10.49 17.19 26.01
CA LYS A 249 11.66 16.87 26.82
C LYS A 249 11.43 17.26 28.27
#